data_AF-A0A913Y440-F1
#
_entry.id   AF-A0A913Y440-F1
#
_cell.length_a   1.000
_cell.length_b   1.000
_cell.length_c   1.000
_cell.angle_alpha   90.00
_cell.angle_beta   90.00
_cell.angle_gamma   90.00
#
_symmetry.space_group_name_H-M   'P 1'
#
loop_
_entity.id
_entity.type
_entity.pdbx_description
1 polymer ?
#
loop_
_entity_poly.entity_id
_entity_poly.type
_entity_poly.pdbx_seq_one_letter_code
_entity_poly.pdbx_strand_id
1 'polypeptide(L)'
;MMVSGLSTIVITTFLKVCTDVTSRRPVTIYRPQCPPGYCSLGDYAQETHSHAPNYGVTLCFRANNNSTLLARPRGFTQIWSAEHDGYDDAMSGSGSGSGSGSSESYESQKIVSFWRAIPPSDEYVSIGDMVTTNYEQPSTKMTCVVHKSLVTTANSGRRVWREHSGAASIWMTGRSDEYLDLRTFRTNDNKDDPGNFRALILEVLPPPHDGTFIKRTIRGNDLKLLYKYQNGEAYESVNIYVPQPPPGFVPLGFYAQKGHKRNQDAQVTVVKVMTTYGSRLMLTPAGYRKVMEYNDHHNNSILTYWRPISAPGYYCMGDIVTINQHNVPSSDTIACLHWSLVMSSQRGSRIWWSKNHPYKHTHTKNDFTLWGVGGREFCESPNTFIAHPGFVTPPSERLLFHCLPNQGIEI
;
A
#
# COMPACT_ATOMS: atom_id res chain seq x y z
N MET A 1 -17.68 -16.50 13.56
CA MET A 1 -17.09 -17.09 14.79
C MET A 1 -15.77 -16.36 15.02
N MET A 2 -15.60 -15.64 16.15
CA MET A 2 -14.30 -15.02 16.45
C MET A 2 -13.23 -16.11 16.49
N VAL A 3 -12.08 -15.90 15.83
CA VAL A 3 -10.91 -16.75 16.08
C VAL A 3 -10.37 -16.39 17.47
N SER A 4 -10.95 -17.00 18.50
CA SER A 4 -10.51 -16.84 19.88
C SER A 4 -9.06 -17.27 20.00
N GLY A 5 -8.19 -16.38 20.50
CA GLY A 5 -6.80 -16.73 20.80
C GLY A 5 -5.74 -16.08 19.91
N LEU A 6 -6.10 -15.11 19.08
CA LEU A 6 -5.15 -14.33 18.28
C LEU A 6 -5.30 -12.82 18.56
N SER A 7 -4.18 -12.13 18.69
CA SER A 7 -4.08 -10.67 18.76
C SER A 7 -3.29 -10.16 17.56
N THR A 8 -3.67 -9.01 17.02
CA THR A 8 -3.04 -8.42 15.83
C THR A 8 -2.81 -6.93 16.02
N ILE A 9 -1.74 -6.41 15.42
CA ILE A 9 -1.45 -4.97 15.37
C ILE A 9 -0.95 -4.61 13.97
N VAL A 10 -1.40 -3.47 13.41
CA VAL A 10 -0.77 -2.95 12.18
C VAL A 10 0.52 -2.26 12.54
N ILE A 11 1.47 -2.45 11.65
CA ILE A 11 2.76 -1.80 11.72
C ILE A 11 2.81 -0.66 10.73
N THR A 12 3.17 0.52 11.24
CA THR A 12 3.55 1.68 10.43
C THR A 12 5.07 1.88 10.40
N THR A 13 5.81 1.15 11.23
CA THR A 13 7.27 1.22 11.30
C THR A 13 7.92 0.06 10.57
N PHE A 14 8.65 0.37 9.52
CA PHE A 14 9.27 -0.62 8.67
C PHE A 14 10.78 -0.42 8.62
N LEU A 15 11.53 -1.51 8.65
CA LEU A 15 12.94 -1.51 8.30
C LEU A 15 13.07 -1.75 6.79
N LYS A 16 13.65 -0.80 6.06
CA LYS A 16 14.02 -1.03 4.65
C LYS A 16 15.15 -2.07 4.60
N VAL A 17 14.92 -3.20 3.94
CA VAL A 17 15.93 -4.28 3.83
C VAL A 17 16.80 -4.06 2.59
N CYS A 18 16.17 -4.01 1.41
CA CYS A 18 16.86 -3.78 0.15
C CYS A 18 15.99 -3.01 -0.85
N THR A 19 16.63 -2.39 -1.84
CA THR A 19 15.98 -1.87 -3.05
C THR A 19 16.75 -2.40 -4.24
N ASP A 20 16.04 -2.99 -5.20
CA ASP A 20 16.58 -3.22 -6.53
C ASP A 20 16.13 -2.09 -7.46
N VAL A 21 17.06 -1.19 -7.78
CA VAL A 21 16.87 -0.09 -8.73
C VAL A 21 17.22 -0.45 -10.18
N THR A 22 17.83 -1.62 -10.41
CA THR A 22 18.31 -2.05 -11.72
C THR A 22 17.19 -2.56 -12.61
N SER A 23 16.07 -2.98 -12.01
CA SER A 23 14.87 -3.35 -12.74
C SER A 23 14.13 -2.11 -13.29
N ARG A 24 13.48 -2.25 -14.45
CA ARG A 24 12.62 -1.18 -15.02
C ARG A 24 11.49 -0.73 -14.08
N ARG A 25 11.18 -1.50 -13.05
CA ARG A 25 10.18 -1.21 -12.01
C ARG A 25 10.83 -1.45 -10.66
N PRO A 26 11.52 -0.46 -10.08
CA PRO A 26 12.25 -0.64 -8.84
C PRO A 26 11.38 -1.24 -7.75
N VAL A 27 11.94 -2.22 -7.04
CA VAL A 27 11.27 -2.90 -5.93
C VAL A 27 12.01 -2.57 -4.66
N THR A 28 11.28 -2.13 -3.64
CA THR A 28 11.81 -2.02 -2.29
C THR A 28 11.13 -3.05 -1.40
N ILE A 29 11.93 -3.78 -0.63
CA ILE A 29 11.45 -4.76 0.34
C ILE A 29 11.68 -4.23 1.74
N TYR A 30 10.64 -4.33 2.57
CA TYR A 30 10.62 -3.85 3.93
C TYR A 30 10.25 -4.95 4.91
N ARG A 31 10.88 -4.91 6.09
CA ARG A 31 10.56 -5.76 7.22
C ARG A 31 9.68 -5.03 8.23
N PRO A 32 8.48 -5.57 8.54
CA PRO A 32 7.64 -5.04 9.62
C PRO A 32 8.37 -5.10 10.97
N GLN A 33 8.40 -3.98 11.69
CA GLN A 33 8.97 -3.95 13.04
C GLN A 33 7.90 -4.32 14.07
N CYS A 34 7.79 -5.62 14.38
CA CYS A 34 6.83 -6.09 15.37
C CYS A 34 7.25 -5.72 16.81
N PRO A 35 6.31 -5.25 17.65
CA PRO A 35 6.60 -5.02 19.06
C PRO A 35 6.88 -6.32 19.82
N PRO A 36 7.48 -6.26 21.02
CA PRO A 36 7.78 -7.46 21.81
C PRO A 36 6.56 -8.36 22.01
N GLY A 37 6.75 -9.66 21.75
CA GLY A 37 5.69 -10.68 21.85
C GLY A 37 4.82 -10.84 20.58
N TYR A 38 5.02 -9.99 19.58
CA TYR A 38 4.40 -10.13 18.26
C TYR A 38 5.43 -10.62 17.21
N CYS A 39 4.94 -11.21 16.12
CA CYS A 39 5.74 -11.72 15.02
C CYS A 39 5.12 -11.37 13.66
N SER A 40 5.96 -11.31 12.63
CA SER A 40 5.55 -11.10 11.23
C SER A 40 5.30 -12.44 10.54
N LEU A 41 4.46 -12.43 9.50
CA LEU A 41 4.21 -13.59 8.62
C LEU A 41 5.02 -13.55 7.32
N GLY A 42 5.86 -12.53 7.14
CA GLY A 42 6.73 -12.35 5.98
C GLY A 42 7.22 -10.91 5.82
N ASP A 43 8.10 -10.68 4.85
CA ASP A 43 8.48 -9.32 4.47
C ASP A 43 7.49 -8.75 3.44
N TYR A 44 7.45 -7.42 3.35
CA TYR A 44 6.58 -6.65 2.47
C TYR A 44 7.35 -6.17 1.24
N ALA A 45 6.86 -6.45 0.03
CA ALA A 45 7.47 -5.97 -1.22
C ALA A 45 6.58 -4.93 -1.91
N GLN A 46 7.21 -3.87 -2.40
CA GLN A 46 6.52 -2.79 -3.12
C GLN A 46 7.28 -2.37 -4.36
N GLU A 47 6.58 -2.36 -5.49
CA GLU A 47 7.04 -1.67 -6.70
C GLU A 47 6.84 -0.16 -6.53
N THR A 48 7.93 0.57 -6.35
CA THR A 48 7.89 2.01 -6.14
C THR A 48 9.28 2.64 -6.31
N HIS A 49 9.30 3.87 -6.81
CA HIS A 49 10.47 4.76 -6.73
C HIS A 49 10.55 5.47 -5.36
N SER A 50 9.56 5.29 -4.49
CA SER A 50 9.49 5.91 -3.17
C SER A 50 10.14 5.02 -2.10
N HIS A 51 10.87 5.65 -1.18
CA HIS A 51 11.50 4.98 -0.04
C HIS A 51 10.54 4.81 1.16
N ALA A 52 9.26 5.16 1.00
CA ALA A 52 8.23 4.98 2.01
C ALA A 52 7.29 3.80 1.64
N PRO A 53 7.02 2.87 2.58
CA PRO A 53 6.02 1.82 2.39
C PRO A 53 4.65 2.42 2.04
N ASN A 54 3.95 1.82 1.07
CA ASN A 54 2.52 2.04 0.97
C ASN A 54 1.89 1.30 2.14
N TYR A 55 1.37 2.07 3.10
CA TYR A 55 0.67 1.60 4.29
C TYR A 55 -0.67 0.92 3.95
N GLY A 56 -0.61 -0.15 3.14
CA GLY A 56 -1.60 -1.22 3.14
C GLY A 56 -1.31 -2.17 4.30
N VAL A 57 -2.26 -3.06 4.59
CA VAL A 57 -2.29 -3.90 5.79
C VAL A 57 -1.05 -4.80 5.86
N THR A 58 -0.04 -4.41 6.65
CA THR A 58 0.97 -5.34 7.15
C THR A 58 0.80 -5.46 8.66
N LEU A 59 0.50 -6.68 9.09
CA LEU A 59 0.16 -7.00 10.47
C LEU A 59 1.29 -7.76 11.15
N CYS A 60 1.46 -7.50 12.44
CA CYS A 60 2.11 -8.43 13.34
C CYS A 60 1.08 -9.14 14.20
N PHE A 61 1.36 -10.39 14.52
CA PHE A 61 0.45 -11.31 15.17
C PHE A 61 1.03 -11.80 16.49
N ARG A 62 0.16 -12.08 17.45
CA ARG A 62 0.50 -12.69 18.72
C ARG A 62 -0.55 -13.73 19.05
N ALA A 63 -0.11 -14.94 19.35
CA ALA A 63 -0.98 -15.95 19.95
C ALA A 63 -1.25 -15.55 21.40
N ASN A 64 -2.52 -15.59 21.82
CA ASN A 64 -2.89 -15.43 23.22
C ASN A 64 -2.57 -16.72 23.98
N ASN A 65 -2.51 -16.65 25.32
CA ASN A 65 -2.14 -17.79 26.15
C ASN A 65 -2.89 -19.06 25.75
N ASN A 66 -2.15 -20.16 25.53
CA ASN A 66 -2.62 -21.49 25.11
C ASN A 66 -3.14 -21.64 23.66
N SER A 67 -3.03 -20.61 22.82
CA SER A 67 -3.40 -20.70 21.40
C SER A 67 -2.32 -21.39 20.57
N THR A 68 -2.71 -22.39 19.77
CA THR A 68 -1.87 -23.10 18.78
C THR A 68 -2.03 -22.53 17.37
N LEU A 69 -2.63 -21.36 17.24
CA LEU A 69 -2.94 -20.77 15.93
C LEU A 69 -1.72 -20.18 15.22
N LEU A 70 -0.68 -19.83 15.99
CA LEU A 70 0.63 -19.44 15.48
C LEU A 70 1.69 -20.35 16.06
N ALA A 71 2.75 -20.60 15.30
CA ALA A 71 3.95 -21.23 15.82
C ALA A 71 5.20 -20.54 15.29
N ARG A 72 6.32 -20.73 16.01
CA ARG A 72 7.63 -20.32 15.50
C ARG A 72 8.11 -21.31 14.43
N PRO A 73 8.73 -20.83 13.35
CA PRO A 73 9.38 -21.74 12.41
C PRO A 73 10.60 -22.42 13.06
N ARG A 74 10.92 -23.63 12.60
CA ARG A 74 12.12 -24.36 13.05
C ARG A 74 13.42 -23.77 12.52
N GLY A 75 13.32 -22.99 11.45
CA GLY A 75 14.41 -22.36 10.73
C GLY A 75 13.90 -21.86 9.38
N PHE A 76 14.83 -21.60 8.47
CA PHE A 76 14.51 -21.15 7.13
C PHE A 76 15.23 -21.99 6.08
N THR A 77 14.57 -22.21 4.95
CA THR A 77 15.21 -22.71 3.74
C THR A 77 15.57 -21.52 2.87
N GLN A 78 16.83 -21.42 2.44
CA GLN A 78 17.24 -20.44 1.44
C GLN A 78 16.63 -20.85 0.09
N ILE A 79 15.83 -19.98 -0.51
CA ILE A 79 15.24 -20.21 -1.85
C ILE A 79 16.22 -19.76 -2.92
N TRP A 80 16.85 -18.60 -2.72
CA TRP A 80 17.82 -18.04 -3.65
C TRP A 80 18.71 -17.01 -2.95
N SER A 81 19.94 -16.84 -3.41
CA SER A 81 20.81 -15.72 -3.03
C SER A 81 21.60 -15.22 -4.23
N ALA A 82 21.90 -13.92 -4.28
CA ALA A 82 22.89 -13.40 -5.21
C ALA A 82 24.26 -13.96 -4.83
N GLU A 83 24.93 -14.65 -5.75
CA GLU A 83 26.31 -15.08 -5.56
C GLU A 83 27.23 -13.85 -5.51
N HIS A 84 28.21 -13.88 -4.62
CA HIS A 84 29.30 -12.91 -4.66
C HIS A 84 30.25 -13.38 -5.75
N ASP A 85 30.43 -12.59 -6.81
CA ASP A 85 31.53 -12.79 -7.75
C ASP A 85 32.82 -12.54 -6.98
N GLY A 86 33.33 -13.59 -6.32
CA GLY A 86 34.59 -13.59 -5.62
C GLY A 86 35.73 -13.53 -6.61
N TYR A 87 35.97 -12.36 -7.20
CA TYR A 87 37.31 -12.00 -7.63
C TYR A 87 38.05 -11.50 -6.39
N ASP A 88 38.53 -12.45 -5.59
CA ASP A 88 39.65 -12.20 -4.70
C ASP A 88 40.83 -11.81 -5.59
N ASP A 89 41.20 -10.54 -5.51
CA ASP A 89 42.31 -9.93 -6.25
C ASP A 89 43.64 -10.45 -5.69
N ALA A 90 43.92 -11.73 -5.96
CA ALA A 90 45.15 -12.40 -5.65
C ALA A 90 45.78 -12.85 -6.97
N MET A 91 46.40 -11.90 -7.69
CA MET A 91 47.70 -12.03 -8.38
C MET A 91 47.91 -10.93 -9.42
N SER A 92 48.76 -9.95 -9.10
CA SER A 92 49.83 -9.34 -9.94
C SER A 92 50.13 -7.95 -9.37
N GLY A 93 51.34 -7.67 -8.89
CA GLY A 93 52.53 -7.61 -9.71
C GLY A 93 52.71 -6.17 -10.21
N SER A 94 53.48 -5.39 -9.45
CA SER A 94 54.26 -4.21 -9.84
C SER A 94 53.90 -3.53 -11.17
N GLY A 95 53.26 -2.35 -11.11
CA GLY A 95 53.05 -1.49 -12.28
C GLY A 95 52.70 -0.06 -11.90
N SER A 96 53.71 0.80 -11.85
CA SER A 96 53.58 2.25 -11.66
C SER A 96 52.84 2.87 -12.85
N GLY A 97 51.70 3.53 -12.60
CA GLY A 97 50.96 4.27 -13.62
C GLY A 97 50.03 5.30 -13.01
N SER A 98 50.47 6.55 -13.00
CA SER A 98 49.70 7.71 -12.54
C SER A 98 48.53 7.98 -13.48
N GLY A 99 47.30 7.93 -12.97
CA GLY A 99 46.10 8.32 -13.69
C GLY A 99 45.04 8.82 -12.71
N SER A 100 44.88 10.14 -12.65
CA SER A 100 43.83 10.82 -11.91
C SER A 100 42.48 10.59 -12.61
N GLY A 101 41.64 9.71 -12.06
CA GLY A 101 40.24 9.58 -12.43
C GLY A 101 39.40 9.61 -11.16
N SER A 102 38.41 10.50 -11.11
CA SER A 102 37.46 10.64 -10.02
C SER A 102 36.75 9.32 -9.73
N SER A 103 36.90 8.82 -8.51
CA SER A 103 36.23 7.61 -8.02
C SER A 103 34.73 7.86 -7.87
N GLU A 104 33.95 7.52 -8.88
CA GLU A 104 32.57 7.09 -8.65
C GLU A 104 32.65 5.67 -8.08
N SER A 105 32.44 5.57 -6.77
CA SER A 105 32.38 4.29 -6.07
C SER A 105 31.19 3.48 -6.62
N TYR A 106 31.47 2.46 -7.44
CA TYR A 106 30.51 1.39 -7.72
C TYR A 106 30.09 0.80 -6.37
N GLU A 107 28.84 1.04 -5.96
CA GLU A 107 28.25 0.40 -4.78
C GLU A 107 28.45 -1.11 -4.91
N SER A 108 29.24 -1.69 -4.01
CA SER A 108 29.44 -3.14 -3.90
C SER A 108 28.11 -3.85 -4.06
N GLN A 109 28.03 -4.78 -5.02
CA GLN A 109 26.83 -5.55 -5.32
C GLN A 109 26.31 -6.17 -4.02
N LYS A 110 25.21 -5.60 -3.50
CA LYS A 110 24.72 -5.94 -2.17
C LYS A 110 24.14 -7.34 -2.22
N ILE A 111 24.74 -8.29 -1.49
CA ILE A 111 24.24 -9.67 -1.37
C ILE A 111 22.77 -9.60 -0.92
N VAL A 112 21.90 -10.37 -1.57
CA VAL A 112 20.48 -10.50 -1.20
C VAL A 112 20.14 -11.98 -1.17
N SER A 113 19.54 -12.44 -0.08
CA SER A 113 19.13 -13.84 0.12
C SER A 113 17.65 -13.91 0.49
N PHE A 114 16.89 -14.76 -0.19
CA PHE A 114 15.48 -15.02 0.07
C PHE A 114 15.28 -16.33 0.81
N TRP A 115 14.39 -16.30 1.80
CA TRP A 115 14.23 -17.35 2.79
C TRP A 115 12.76 -17.69 2.99
N ARG A 116 12.46 -18.98 3.04
CA ARG A 116 11.12 -19.50 3.38
C ARG A 116 11.13 -20.11 4.77
N ALA A 117 10.21 -19.69 5.62
CA ALA A 117 10.06 -20.24 6.96
C ALA A 117 9.68 -21.73 6.88
N ILE A 118 10.38 -22.58 7.63
CA ILE A 118 10.10 -24.02 7.74
C ILE A 118 9.11 -24.23 8.89
N PRO A 119 7.86 -24.65 8.61
CA PRO A 119 6.89 -24.91 9.67
C PRO A 119 7.34 -26.03 10.63
N PRO A 120 6.87 -26.02 11.89
CA PRO A 120 7.21 -27.05 12.87
C PRO A 120 6.51 -28.39 12.61
N SER A 121 5.33 -28.39 12.02
CA SER A 121 4.58 -29.56 11.59
C SER A 121 3.74 -29.24 10.35
N ASP A 122 3.14 -30.27 9.75
CA ASP A 122 2.27 -30.15 8.58
C ASP A 122 0.94 -29.45 8.88
N GLU A 123 0.63 -29.17 10.14
CA GLU A 123 -0.56 -28.38 10.52
C GLU A 123 -0.35 -26.88 10.28
N TYR A 124 0.89 -26.44 10.06
CA TYR A 124 1.24 -25.03 9.89
C TYR A 124 1.74 -24.74 8.48
N VAL A 125 1.66 -23.48 8.08
CA VAL A 125 2.14 -23.01 6.77
C VAL A 125 2.72 -21.61 6.84
N SER A 126 3.76 -21.37 6.04
CA SER A 126 4.31 -20.02 5.82
C SER A 126 3.47 -19.27 4.79
N ILE A 127 3.06 -18.05 5.12
CA ILE A 127 2.31 -17.17 4.20
C ILE A 127 3.27 -16.39 3.30
N GLY A 128 4.29 -15.75 3.87
CA GLY A 128 5.28 -14.95 3.14
C GLY A 128 6.70 -15.47 3.30
N ASP A 129 7.54 -15.09 2.34
CA ASP A 129 8.99 -15.27 2.41
C ASP A 129 9.65 -14.02 3.02
N MET A 130 10.93 -14.15 3.36
CA MET A 130 11.74 -13.09 3.98
C MET A 130 13.05 -12.88 3.24
N VAL A 131 13.66 -11.72 3.44
CA VAL A 131 14.90 -11.32 2.77
C VAL A 131 15.97 -10.87 3.76
N THR A 132 17.23 -11.22 3.51
CA THR A 132 18.40 -10.66 4.22
C THR A 132 19.39 -10.11 3.22
N THR A 133 20.28 -9.22 3.69
CA THR A 133 21.34 -8.63 2.85
C THR A 133 22.70 -9.31 3.07
N ASN A 134 22.66 -10.58 3.47
CA ASN A 134 23.78 -11.47 3.73
C ASN A 134 23.29 -12.92 3.54
N TYR A 135 24.15 -13.91 3.82
CA TYR A 135 23.78 -15.33 3.76
C TYR A 135 23.22 -15.87 5.10
N GLU A 136 22.96 -15.01 6.07
CA GLU A 136 22.41 -15.43 7.34
C GLU A 136 20.88 -15.49 7.25
N GLN A 137 20.31 -16.55 7.80
CA GLN A 137 18.85 -16.69 7.88
C GLN A 137 18.23 -15.64 8.83
N PRO A 138 16.98 -15.24 8.59
CA PRO A 138 16.24 -14.37 9.50
C PRO A 138 16.05 -14.96 10.91
N SER A 139 15.71 -14.08 11.87
CA SER A 139 15.41 -14.51 13.24
C SER A 139 14.08 -15.27 13.33
N THR A 140 14.10 -16.48 13.89
CA THR A 140 12.88 -17.25 14.21
C THR A 140 12.06 -16.63 15.35
N LYS A 141 12.63 -15.68 16.12
CA LYS A 141 11.93 -15.03 17.25
C LYS A 141 10.89 -14.01 16.80
N MET A 142 11.09 -13.37 15.65
CA MET A 142 10.25 -12.28 15.13
C MET A 142 9.35 -12.73 13.97
N THR A 143 9.32 -14.03 13.68
CA THR A 143 8.56 -14.63 12.57
C THR A 143 7.66 -15.74 13.09
N CYS A 144 6.45 -15.80 12.55
CA CYS A 144 5.53 -16.91 12.78
C CYS A 144 5.10 -17.56 11.48
N VAL A 145 4.74 -18.83 11.60
CA VAL A 145 3.90 -19.55 10.66
C VAL A 145 2.51 -19.73 11.27
N VAL A 146 1.50 -19.91 10.43
CA VAL A 146 0.10 -19.95 10.87
C VAL A 146 -0.46 -21.36 10.75
N HIS A 147 -1.38 -21.72 11.64
CA HIS A 147 -2.13 -22.96 11.54
C HIS A 147 -2.99 -22.96 10.26
N LYS A 148 -3.11 -24.11 9.60
CA LYS A 148 -3.82 -24.26 8.31
C LYS A 148 -5.30 -23.88 8.39
N SER A 149 -5.92 -23.95 9.57
CA SER A 149 -7.31 -23.50 9.78
C SER A 149 -7.50 -21.99 9.63
N LEU A 150 -6.43 -21.19 9.63
CA LEU A 150 -6.49 -19.73 9.46
C LEU A 150 -6.27 -19.27 8.04
N VAL A 151 -6.02 -20.18 7.10
CA VAL A 151 -5.69 -19.82 5.72
C VAL A 151 -6.58 -20.50 4.71
N THR A 152 -6.72 -19.85 3.56
CA THR A 152 -7.28 -20.44 2.35
C THR A 152 -6.24 -20.45 1.24
N THR A 153 -6.52 -21.19 0.17
CA THR A 153 -5.75 -21.08 -1.08
C THR A 153 -5.99 -19.71 -1.68
N ALA A 154 -4.91 -18.99 -1.95
CA ALA A 154 -4.98 -17.69 -2.57
C ALA A 154 -4.64 -17.78 -4.06
N ASN A 155 -5.16 -16.82 -4.82
CA ASN A 155 -4.83 -16.68 -6.23
C ASN A 155 -3.36 -16.31 -6.38
N SER A 156 -2.72 -16.84 -7.42
CA SER A 156 -1.44 -16.31 -7.86
C SER A 156 -1.59 -14.84 -8.21
N GLY A 157 -0.77 -14.02 -7.58
CA GLY A 157 -0.73 -12.60 -7.91
C GLY A 157 0.29 -12.32 -8.98
N ARG A 158 0.75 -11.08 -8.97
CA ARG A 158 1.65 -10.59 -10.00
C ARG A 158 3.11 -10.77 -9.58
N ARG A 159 3.97 -11.10 -10.55
CA ARG A 159 5.43 -10.97 -10.42
C ARG A 159 5.83 -9.51 -10.22
N VAL A 160 6.45 -9.22 -9.09
CA VAL A 160 6.94 -7.88 -8.75
C VAL A 160 8.42 -7.71 -9.00
N TRP A 161 9.19 -8.79 -8.88
CA TRP A 161 10.62 -8.78 -9.14
C TRP A 161 11.04 -10.02 -9.91
N ARG A 162 12.08 -9.88 -10.72
CA ARG A 162 12.75 -10.96 -11.43
C ARG A 162 14.22 -10.60 -11.50
N GLU A 163 15.07 -11.54 -11.12
CA GLU A 163 16.51 -11.46 -11.35
C GLU A 163 16.79 -11.38 -12.86
N HIS A 164 17.86 -10.69 -13.27
CA HIS A 164 18.17 -10.40 -14.68
C HIS A 164 18.34 -11.66 -15.53
N SER A 165 19.11 -12.63 -15.07
CA SER A 165 19.23 -13.94 -15.73
C SER A 165 17.90 -14.72 -15.66
N GLY A 166 17.08 -14.44 -14.65
CA GLY A 166 15.85 -15.16 -14.35
C GLY A 166 16.06 -16.31 -13.38
N ALA A 167 17.19 -16.33 -12.66
CA ALA A 167 17.50 -17.29 -11.62
C ALA A 167 16.60 -17.16 -10.38
N ALA A 168 15.83 -16.08 -10.27
CA ALA A 168 14.81 -15.95 -9.24
C ALA A 168 13.71 -14.97 -9.64
N SER A 169 12.57 -15.09 -8.95
CA SER A 169 11.48 -14.14 -9.04
C SER A 169 10.71 -14.02 -7.73
N ILE A 170 10.05 -12.88 -7.55
CA ILE A 170 9.15 -12.63 -6.43
C ILE A 170 7.75 -12.33 -6.97
N TRP A 171 6.76 -12.95 -6.35
CA TRP A 171 5.35 -12.84 -6.68
C TRP A 171 4.55 -12.44 -5.45
N MET A 172 3.63 -11.51 -5.63
CA MET A 172 2.68 -11.13 -4.58
C MET A 172 1.52 -12.11 -4.53
N THR A 173 0.87 -12.22 -3.38
CA THR A 173 -0.45 -12.86 -3.29
C THR A 173 -1.46 -12.12 -4.18
N GLY A 174 -2.28 -12.87 -4.92
CA GLY A 174 -3.32 -12.32 -5.78
C GLY A 174 -4.42 -11.65 -4.96
N ARG A 175 -5.08 -10.63 -5.53
CA ARG A 175 -6.19 -9.96 -4.84
C ARG A 175 -7.45 -10.81 -4.88
N SER A 176 -8.16 -10.86 -3.76
CA SER A 176 -9.50 -11.43 -3.65
C SER A 176 -10.25 -10.70 -2.55
N ASP A 177 -11.58 -10.73 -2.63
CA ASP A 177 -12.46 -10.30 -1.55
C ASP A 177 -12.76 -11.48 -0.58
N GLU A 178 -12.16 -12.65 -0.80
CA GLU A 178 -12.35 -13.87 0.02
C GLU A 178 -11.32 -14.05 1.15
N TYR A 179 -10.25 -13.25 1.15
CA TYR A 179 -9.15 -13.38 2.11
C TYR A 179 -8.40 -12.06 2.29
N LEU A 180 -7.62 -11.97 3.38
CA LEU A 180 -6.82 -10.80 3.69
C LEU A 180 -5.49 -10.79 2.93
N ASP A 181 -5.26 -9.73 2.16
CA ASP A 181 -4.01 -9.47 1.45
C ASP A 181 -3.03 -8.67 2.32
N LEU A 182 -2.12 -9.39 2.99
CA LEU A 182 -1.07 -8.82 3.85
C LEU A 182 0.11 -8.21 3.07
N ARG A 183 0.04 -8.21 1.74
CA ARG A 183 1.14 -7.78 0.86
C ARG A 183 2.46 -8.51 1.10
N THR A 184 2.38 -9.73 1.63
CA THR A 184 3.51 -10.66 1.65
C THR A 184 3.79 -11.14 0.23
N PHE A 185 4.98 -11.70 0.04
CA PHE A 185 5.40 -12.26 -1.24
C PHE A 185 5.90 -13.69 -1.12
N ARG A 186 5.98 -14.37 -2.26
CA ARG A 186 6.60 -15.68 -2.44
C ARG A 186 7.72 -15.59 -3.47
N THR A 187 8.85 -16.17 -3.13
CA THR A 187 10.01 -16.30 -4.00
C THR A 187 9.98 -17.65 -4.71
N ASN A 188 10.43 -17.64 -5.96
CA ASN A 188 10.75 -18.82 -6.73
C ASN A 188 12.22 -18.75 -7.16
N ASP A 189 12.89 -19.90 -7.25
CA ASP A 189 14.28 -20.07 -7.69
C ASP A 189 14.42 -20.08 -9.23
N ASN A 190 13.43 -19.50 -9.89
CA ASN A 190 13.36 -19.30 -11.32
C ASN A 190 12.38 -18.15 -11.60
N LYS A 191 12.17 -17.83 -12.88
CA LYS A 191 11.33 -16.70 -13.32
C LYS A 191 9.82 -16.95 -13.20
N ASP A 192 9.38 -18.19 -13.00
CA ASP A 192 8.00 -18.61 -13.13
C ASP A 192 7.23 -18.48 -11.80
N ASP A 193 5.91 -18.59 -11.89
CA ASP A 193 5.01 -18.49 -10.75
C ASP A 193 5.22 -19.69 -9.79
N PRO A 194 5.53 -19.46 -8.49
CA PRO A 194 5.71 -20.55 -7.53
C PRO A 194 4.41 -21.31 -7.21
N GLY A 195 3.23 -20.75 -7.53
CA GLY A 195 1.93 -21.31 -7.17
C GLY A 195 1.73 -21.45 -5.66
N ASN A 196 0.67 -22.18 -5.28
CA ASN A 196 0.39 -22.55 -3.88
C ASN A 196 0.37 -21.40 -2.87
N PHE A 197 -0.14 -20.23 -3.28
CA PHE A 197 -0.29 -19.11 -2.37
C PHE A 197 -1.29 -19.45 -1.25
N ARG A 198 -1.03 -18.88 -0.08
CA ARG A 198 -1.90 -18.95 1.09
C ARG A 198 -2.14 -17.54 1.58
N ALA A 199 -3.37 -17.26 1.97
CA ALA A 199 -3.77 -15.99 2.58
C ALA A 199 -4.64 -16.26 3.79
N LEU A 200 -4.65 -15.34 4.75
CA LEU A 200 -5.50 -15.46 5.93
C LEU A 200 -6.97 -15.36 5.54
N ILE A 201 -7.80 -16.26 6.05
CA ILE A 201 -9.25 -16.15 5.90
C ILE A 201 -9.75 -14.91 6.64
N LEU A 202 -10.89 -14.40 6.21
CA LEU A 202 -11.46 -13.16 6.73
C LEU A 202 -11.86 -13.27 8.21
N GLU A 203 -12.25 -14.46 8.66
CA GLU A 203 -12.66 -14.75 10.04
C GLU A 203 -11.54 -14.57 11.07
N VAL A 204 -10.28 -14.50 10.62
CA VAL A 204 -9.12 -14.17 11.48
C VAL A 204 -9.26 -12.76 12.06
N LEU A 205 -9.92 -11.85 11.33
CA LEU A 205 -10.24 -10.49 11.76
C LEU A 205 -11.74 -10.24 11.55
N PRO A 206 -12.62 -10.85 12.36
CA PRO A 206 -14.06 -10.77 12.13
C PRO A 206 -14.52 -9.33 12.17
N PRO A 207 -15.54 -8.97 11.36
CA PRO A 207 -16.12 -7.63 11.43
C PRO A 207 -16.62 -7.35 12.85
N PRO A 208 -16.52 -6.09 13.29
CA PRO A 208 -17.17 -5.64 14.51
C PRO A 208 -18.66 -6.03 14.51
N HIS A 209 -19.10 -6.70 15.57
CA HIS A 209 -20.45 -7.29 15.64
C HIS A 209 -21.59 -6.29 15.83
N ASP A 210 -21.30 -5.00 16.08
CA ASP A 210 -22.32 -4.02 16.42
C ASP A 210 -22.14 -2.71 15.63
N GLY A 211 -23.05 -2.46 14.69
CA GLY A 211 -23.26 -1.12 14.14
C GLY A 211 -24.02 -1.08 12.82
N THR A 212 -24.90 -0.09 12.67
CA THR A 212 -25.57 0.19 11.40
C THR A 212 -24.70 1.11 10.57
N PHE A 213 -24.24 0.64 9.42
CA PHE A 213 -23.56 1.46 8.43
C PHE A 213 -24.56 2.10 7.46
N ILE A 214 -24.51 3.43 7.34
CA ILE A 214 -25.33 4.20 6.42
C ILE A 214 -24.41 4.92 5.44
N LYS A 215 -24.62 4.69 4.14
CA LYS A 215 -24.04 5.51 3.07
C LYS A 215 -25.08 6.49 2.54
N ARG A 216 -24.63 7.70 2.16
CA ARG A 216 -25.45 8.73 1.51
C ARG A 216 -24.64 9.41 0.41
N THR A 217 -25.30 9.75 -0.68
CA THR A 217 -24.70 10.57 -1.74
C THR A 217 -25.05 12.04 -1.53
N ILE A 218 -24.03 12.89 -1.45
CA ILE A 218 -24.18 14.35 -1.48
C ILE A 218 -23.85 14.87 -2.87
N ARG A 219 -24.41 16.03 -3.23
CA ARG A 219 -24.38 16.56 -4.60
C ARG A 219 -23.58 17.85 -4.71
N GLY A 220 -23.48 18.38 -5.93
CA GLY A 220 -22.81 19.63 -6.26
C GLY A 220 -22.92 20.72 -5.21
N ASN A 221 -24.12 21.06 -4.71
CA ASN A 221 -24.30 22.16 -3.73
C ASN A 221 -23.61 21.92 -2.38
N ASP A 222 -23.42 20.67 -1.99
CA ASP A 222 -22.78 20.26 -0.73
C ASP A 222 -21.25 20.13 -0.89
N LEU A 223 -20.68 20.59 -2.01
CA LEU A 223 -19.23 20.56 -2.26
C LEU A 223 -18.68 21.98 -2.14
N LYS A 224 -17.84 22.26 -1.13
CA LYS A 224 -17.18 23.57 -1.01
C LYS A 224 -15.95 23.61 -1.90
N LEU A 225 -15.85 24.60 -2.79
CA LEU A 225 -14.65 24.76 -3.63
C LEU A 225 -13.46 25.05 -2.72
N LEU A 226 -12.42 24.21 -2.82
CA LEU A 226 -11.17 24.37 -2.11
C LEU A 226 -10.15 25.09 -2.99
N TYR A 227 -9.97 24.58 -4.20
CA TYR A 227 -8.96 25.03 -5.13
C TYR A 227 -9.45 24.98 -6.57
N LYS A 228 -8.96 25.92 -7.37
CA LYS A 228 -9.26 26.03 -8.80
C LYS A 228 -7.98 26.40 -9.54
N TYR A 229 -7.51 25.48 -10.36
CA TYR A 229 -6.46 25.74 -11.33
C TYR A 229 -7.08 26.03 -12.70
N GLN A 230 -6.67 27.14 -13.31
CA GLN A 230 -7.08 27.51 -14.67
C GLN A 230 -5.87 28.02 -15.44
N ASN A 231 -5.56 27.36 -16.55
CA ASN A 231 -4.57 27.84 -17.50
C ASN A 231 -5.17 27.81 -18.90
N GLY A 232 -5.84 28.90 -19.29
CA GLY A 232 -6.44 29.12 -20.62
C GLY A 232 -7.54 28.11 -21.02
N GLU A 233 -7.16 26.87 -21.30
CA GLU A 233 -8.03 25.83 -21.86
C GLU A 233 -8.68 24.94 -20.78
N ALA A 234 -9.92 24.53 -21.03
CA ALA A 234 -10.74 23.77 -20.07
C ALA A 234 -10.13 22.41 -19.73
N TYR A 235 -9.37 21.80 -20.64
CA TYR A 235 -8.77 20.51 -20.39
C TYR A 235 -7.52 20.57 -19.50
N GLU A 236 -6.97 21.77 -19.28
CA GLU A 236 -5.86 22.01 -18.36
C GLU A 236 -6.34 22.41 -16.97
N SER A 237 -7.65 22.56 -16.77
CA SER A 237 -8.21 23.10 -15.54
C SER A 237 -8.72 22.00 -14.61
N VAL A 238 -8.54 22.18 -13.30
CA VAL A 238 -9.05 21.28 -12.26
C VAL A 238 -9.64 22.08 -11.13
N ASN A 239 -10.78 21.58 -10.63
CA ASN A 239 -11.39 22.07 -9.41
C ASN A 239 -11.34 20.96 -8.36
N ILE A 240 -10.90 21.31 -7.14
CA ILE A 240 -10.87 20.41 -5.99
C ILE A 240 -11.84 20.95 -4.95
N TYR A 241 -12.63 20.07 -4.35
CA TYR A 241 -13.68 20.42 -3.41
C TYR A 241 -13.56 19.64 -2.11
N VAL A 242 -13.86 20.31 -1.00
CA VAL A 242 -14.09 19.68 0.30
C VAL A 242 -15.57 19.30 0.38
N PRO A 243 -15.92 18.01 0.51
CA PRO A 243 -17.29 17.61 0.74
C PRO A 243 -17.82 18.19 2.06
N GLN A 244 -19.06 18.66 2.10
CA GLN A 244 -19.74 19.21 3.27
C GLN A 244 -20.89 18.27 3.67
N PRO A 245 -20.60 17.18 4.39
CA PRO A 245 -21.63 16.21 4.77
C PRO A 245 -22.66 16.81 5.74
N PRO A 246 -23.90 16.28 5.78
CA PRO A 246 -24.84 16.55 6.85
C PRO A 246 -24.30 16.14 8.23
N PRO A 247 -24.87 16.65 9.35
CA PRO A 247 -24.43 16.29 10.69
C PRO A 247 -24.34 14.78 10.94
N GLY A 248 -23.19 14.33 11.44
CA GLY A 248 -22.90 12.93 11.73
C GLY A 248 -22.48 12.08 10.54
N PHE A 249 -22.46 12.62 9.32
CA PHE A 249 -21.83 11.97 8.17
C PHE A 249 -20.38 12.47 8.00
N VAL A 250 -19.52 11.62 7.48
CA VAL A 250 -18.09 11.89 7.25
C VAL A 250 -17.74 11.49 5.80
N PRO A 251 -16.93 12.27 5.07
CA PRO A 251 -16.50 11.89 3.73
C PRO A 251 -15.41 10.82 3.75
N LEU A 252 -15.23 10.12 2.63
CA LEU A 252 -14.19 9.09 2.46
C LEU A 252 -12.92 9.61 1.75
N GLY A 253 -12.93 10.88 1.32
CA GLY A 253 -11.89 11.53 0.54
C GLY A 253 -12.39 12.87 -0.02
N PHE A 254 -11.50 13.64 -0.65
CA PHE A 254 -11.91 14.85 -1.36
C PHE A 254 -12.36 14.54 -2.79
N TYR A 255 -13.11 15.47 -3.38
CA TYR A 255 -13.60 15.39 -4.75
C TYR A 255 -12.77 16.29 -5.67
N ALA A 256 -12.44 15.78 -6.85
CA ALA A 256 -11.79 16.57 -7.89
C ALA A 256 -12.49 16.32 -9.22
N GLN A 257 -12.58 17.37 -10.03
CA GLN A 257 -13.12 17.28 -11.38
C GLN A 257 -12.32 18.14 -12.35
N LYS A 258 -12.29 17.69 -13.59
CA LYS A 258 -11.74 18.42 -14.72
C LYS A 258 -12.70 19.54 -15.17
N GLY A 259 -12.15 20.63 -15.68
CA GLY A 259 -12.91 21.69 -16.35
C GLY A 259 -13.18 22.93 -15.51
N HIS A 260 -13.72 23.96 -16.16
CA HIS A 260 -13.88 25.31 -15.59
C HIS A 260 -15.09 25.50 -14.67
N LYS A 261 -16.15 24.74 -14.92
CA LYS A 261 -17.44 24.90 -14.24
C LYS A 261 -17.68 23.76 -13.26
N ARG A 262 -18.33 24.07 -12.14
CA ARG A 262 -18.84 23.06 -11.21
C ARG A 262 -19.78 22.12 -11.96
N ASN A 263 -19.56 20.82 -11.83
CA ASN A 263 -20.49 19.83 -12.33
C ASN A 263 -21.70 19.77 -11.39
N GLN A 264 -22.90 20.10 -11.89
CA GLN A 264 -24.13 20.02 -11.09
C GLN A 264 -24.49 18.57 -10.73
N ASP A 265 -24.05 17.62 -11.56
CA ASP A 265 -24.20 16.18 -11.35
C ASP A 265 -23.04 15.58 -10.55
N ALA A 266 -22.17 16.41 -9.96
CA ALA A 266 -21.15 15.92 -9.03
C ALA A 266 -21.82 15.18 -7.87
N GLN A 267 -21.32 13.99 -7.59
CA GLN A 267 -21.82 13.11 -6.54
C GLN A 267 -20.64 12.62 -5.72
N VAL A 268 -20.74 12.65 -4.41
CA VAL A 268 -19.72 12.11 -3.49
C VAL A 268 -20.41 11.29 -2.42
N THR A 269 -19.87 10.12 -2.11
CA THR A 269 -20.41 9.28 -1.03
C THR A 269 -19.85 9.69 0.32
N VAL A 270 -20.75 9.92 1.26
CA VAL A 270 -20.46 10.18 2.67
C VAL A 270 -21.12 9.10 3.53
N VAL A 271 -20.53 8.81 4.68
CA VAL A 271 -20.89 7.66 5.49
C VAL A 271 -21.19 8.07 6.93
N LYS A 272 -22.05 7.32 7.59
CA LYS A 272 -22.34 7.44 9.01
C LYS A 272 -22.45 6.05 9.59
N VAL A 273 -21.90 5.86 10.78
CA VAL A 273 -22.12 4.64 11.56
C VAL A 273 -22.94 5.00 12.79
N MET A 274 -24.01 4.24 13.03
CA MET A 274 -24.84 4.36 14.23
C MET A 274 -24.55 3.20 15.17
N THR A 275 -24.18 3.50 16.42
CA THR A 275 -24.02 2.49 17.47
C THR A 275 -24.44 3.01 18.83
N THR A 276 -24.84 2.09 19.70
CA THR A 276 -24.98 2.26 21.15
C THR A 276 -23.65 2.19 21.90
N TYR A 277 -22.59 1.57 21.35
CA TYR A 277 -21.32 1.32 22.06
C TYR A 277 -20.04 1.51 21.21
N GLY A 278 -19.90 2.64 20.51
CA GLY A 278 -18.65 3.02 19.85
C GLY A 278 -18.20 2.03 18.76
N SER A 279 -18.80 2.12 17.58
CA SER A 279 -18.50 1.22 16.47
C SER A 279 -17.03 1.17 16.08
N ARG A 280 -16.56 -0.04 15.79
CA ARG A 280 -15.30 -0.27 15.09
C ARG A 280 -15.50 -0.40 13.57
N LEU A 281 -16.67 -0.15 13.00
CA LEU A 281 -16.86 -0.25 11.54
C LEU A 281 -16.21 0.90 10.76
N MET A 282 -15.97 2.01 11.43
CA MET A 282 -15.38 3.22 10.87
C MET A 282 -14.39 3.81 11.86
N LEU A 283 -13.20 4.17 11.37
CA LEU A 283 -12.18 4.85 12.16
C LEU A 283 -11.69 6.09 11.42
N THR A 284 -11.17 7.05 12.15
CA THR A 284 -10.35 8.11 11.58
C THR A 284 -9.01 7.52 11.13
N PRO A 285 -8.38 8.05 10.06
CA PRO A 285 -6.99 7.76 9.74
C PRO A 285 -6.08 7.90 10.97
N ALA A 286 -5.13 6.99 11.12
CA ALA A 286 -4.10 7.08 12.17
C ALA A 286 -3.18 8.30 11.98
N GLY A 287 -3.18 8.87 10.77
CA GLY A 287 -2.47 10.08 10.39
C GLY A 287 -2.49 10.25 8.88
N TYR A 288 -1.66 11.15 8.38
CA TYR A 288 -1.48 11.35 6.95
C TYR A 288 -0.01 11.36 6.58
N ARG A 289 0.31 10.80 5.41
CA ARG A 289 1.61 10.99 4.76
C ARG A 289 1.51 12.02 3.66
N LYS A 290 2.52 12.88 3.53
CA LYS A 290 2.65 13.76 2.37
C LYS A 290 2.90 12.89 1.13
N VAL A 291 2.04 13.00 0.12
CA VAL A 291 2.24 12.37 -1.19
C VAL A 291 3.17 13.24 -2.01
N MET A 292 2.86 14.53 -2.07
CA MET A 292 3.58 15.51 -2.85
C MET A 292 3.13 16.93 -2.50
N GLU A 293 3.89 17.90 -2.99
CA GLU A 293 3.60 19.32 -2.86
C GLU A 293 3.63 19.95 -4.27
N TYR A 294 2.68 20.81 -4.57
CA TYR A 294 2.56 21.50 -5.86
C TYR A 294 2.49 23.00 -5.64
N ASN A 295 3.49 23.70 -6.17
CA ASN A 295 3.56 25.16 -6.12
C ASN A 295 2.87 25.73 -7.35
N ASP A 296 1.67 26.26 -7.16
CA ASP A 296 0.98 27.04 -8.16
C ASP A 296 1.43 28.49 -8.09
N HIS A 297 2.41 28.83 -8.92
CA HIS A 297 2.93 30.20 -9.01
C HIS A 297 1.89 31.20 -9.51
N HIS A 298 0.88 30.76 -10.28
CA HIS A 298 -0.15 31.67 -10.81
C HIS A 298 -1.08 32.15 -9.69
N ASN A 299 -1.49 31.24 -8.82
CA ASN A 299 -2.36 31.56 -7.68
C ASN A 299 -1.58 31.84 -6.38
N ASN A 300 -0.25 31.95 -6.45
CA ASN A 300 0.65 32.05 -5.29
C ASN A 300 0.25 31.09 -4.15
N SER A 301 0.00 29.82 -4.50
CA SER A 301 -0.58 28.83 -3.61
C SER A 301 0.26 27.56 -3.62
N ILE A 302 0.52 27.01 -2.43
CA ILE A 302 1.19 25.73 -2.24
C ILE A 302 0.13 24.69 -1.86
N LEU A 303 -0.10 23.72 -2.72
CA LEU A 303 -0.98 22.60 -2.45
C LEU A 303 -0.18 21.45 -1.90
N THR A 304 -0.59 20.91 -0.75
CA THR A 304 -0.02 19.67 -0.23
C THR A 304 -1.05 18.56 -0.31
N TYR A 305 -0.71 17.49 -1.03
CA TYR A 305 -1.55 16.31 -1.18
C TYR A 305 -1.19 15.30 -0.09
N TRP A 306 -2.19 14.86 0.64
CA TRP A 306 -2.05 14.00 1.80
C TRP A 306 -2.79 12.69 1.59
N ARG A 307 -2.08 11.59 1.81
CA ARG A 307 -2.66 10.26 1.81
C ARG A 307 -2.93 9.82 3.23
N PRO A 308 -4.18 9.48 3.57
CA PRO A 308 -4.50 8.94 4.88
C PRO A 308 -3.78 7.62 5.11
N ILE A 309 -3.39 7.38 6.36
CA ILE A 309 -2.83 6.13 6.83
C ILE A 309 -3.97 5.40 7.54
N SER A 310 -4.48 4.34 6.93
CA SER A 310 -5.58 3.57 7.50
C SER A 310 -5.12 2.74 8.71
N ALA A 311 -6.05 2.49 9.62
CA ALA A 311 -5.91 1.50 10.66
C ALA A 311 -5.85 0.06 10.08
N PRO A 312 -5.30 -0.92 10.84
CA PRO A 312 -5.30 -2.35 10.49
C PRO A 312 -6.67 -2.88 10.09
N GLY A 313 -6.79 -3.43 8.88
CA GLY A 313 -8.08 -3.95 8.41
C GLY A 313 -9.07 -2.85 8.04
N TYR A 314 -8.62 -1.61 7.85
CA TYR A 314 -9.42 -0.51 7.32
C TYR A 314 -8.83 0.02 6.03
N TYR A 315 -9.68 0.63 5.22
CA TYR A 315 -9.33 1.24 3.95
C TYR A 315 -9.92 2.65 3.89
N CYS A 316 -9.06 3.63 3.66
CA CYS A 316 -9.48 4.98 3.31
C CYS A 316 -9.63 5.04 1.78
N MET A 317 -10.67 5.72 1.29
CA MET A 317 -11.00 5.69 -0.13
C MET A 317 -10.72 7.01 -0.83
N GLY A 318 -9.69 7.76 -0.45
CA GLY A 318 -9.33 8.99 -1.16
C GLY A 318 -8.27 9.80 -0.44
N ASP A 319 -7.53 10.58 -1.22
CA ASP A 319 -6.57 11.55 -0.71
C ASP A 319 -7.29 12.88 -0.38
N ILE A 320 -6.62 13.73 0.40
CA ILE A 320 -7.08 15.08 0.74
C ILE A 320 -6.00 16.11 0.40
N VAL A 321 -6.38 17.40 0.37
CA VAL A 321 -5.48 18.51 0.01
C VAL A 321 -5.58 19.63 1.03
N THR A 322 -4.45 20.23 1.37
CA THR A 322 -4.38 21.49 2.09
C THR A 322 -3.74 22.56 1.21
N ILE A 323 -4.08 23.84 1.43
CA ILE A 323 -3.52 24.99 0.70
C ILE A 323 -2.81 25.89 1.70
N ASN A 324 -1.55 26.27 1.40
CA ASN A 324 -0.73 27.17 2.21
C ASN A 324 -0.63 26.73 3.68
N GLN A 325 -0.72 25.42 3.91
CA GLN A 325 -0.64 24.80 5.23
C GLN A 325 0.36 23.66 5.16
N HIS A 326 1.41 23.75 5.97
CA HIS A 326 2.45 22.73 6.05
C HIS A 326 2.20 21.69 7.16
N ASN A 327 1.22 21.96 8.03
CA ASN A 327 0.85 21.05 9.11
C ASN A 327 0.04 19.86 8.57
N VAL A 328 0.21 18.71 9.22
CA VAL A 328 -0.55 17.50 8.92
C VAL A 328 -2.05 17.77 9.15
N PRO A 329 -2.94 17.36 8.23
CA PRO A 329 -4.38 17.55 8.40
C PRO A 329 -4.92 16.82 9.63
N SER A 330 -6.06 17.29 10.15
CA SER A 330 -6.72 16.62 11.26
C SER A 330 -7.23 15.24 10.86
N SER A 331 -7.03 14.25 11.74
CA SER A 331 -7.47 12.86 11.50
C SER A 331 -8.97 12.70 11.33
N ASP A 332 -9.79 13.63 11.82
CA ASP A 332 -11.26 13.60 11.68
C ASP A 332 -11.78 14.10 10.32
N THR A 333 -10.90 14.53 9.41
CA THR A 333 -11.29 15.11 8.11
C THR A 333 -12.03 14.11 7.21
N ILE A 334 -11.64 12.83 7.25
CA ILE A 334 -12.25 11.75 6.49
C ILE A 334 -12.34 10.48 7.35
N ALA A 335 -13.14 9.53 6.89
CA ALA A 335 -13.27 8.22 7.51
C ALA A 335 -12.56 7.13 6.69
N CYS A 336 -12.06 6.11 7.39
CA CYS A 336 -11.60 4.86 6.82
C CYS A 336 -12.54 3.74 7.29
N LEU A 337 -12.89 2.86 6.36
CA LEU A 337 -13.91 1.83 6.58
C LEU A 337 -13.26 0.49 6.82
N HIS A 338 -13.86 -0.29 7.73
CA HIS A 338 -13.43 -1.65 7.99
C HIS A 338 -13.48 -2.48 6.70
N TRP A 339 -12.59 -3.46 6.57
CA TRP A 339 -12.42 -4.27 5.35
C TRP A 339 -13.73 -4.95 4.93
N SER A 340 -14.59 -5.27 5.91
CA SER A 340 -15.90 -5.88 5.67
C SER A 340 -16.91 -4.95 5.00
N LEU A 341 -16.66 -3.64 4.93
CA LEU A 341 -17.54 -2.64 4.32
C LEU A 341 -17.06 -2.18 2.94
N VAL A 342 -15.98 -2.77 2.42
CA VAL A 342 -15.33 -2.29 1.19
C VAL A 342 -15.03 -3.46 0.26
N MET A 343 -14.96 -3.18 -1.03
CA MET A 343 -14.44 -4.15 -2.01
C MET A 343 -13.26 -3.57 -2.77
N SER A 344 -12.44 -4.45 -3.33
CA SER A 344 -11.38 -4.05 -4.25
C SER A 344 -11.96 -3.43 -5.52
N SER A 345 -11.52 -2.22 -5.88
CA SER A 345 -11.96 -1.52 -7.08
C SER A 345 -10.89 -1.42 -8.15
N GLN A 346 -11.28 -0.89 -9.32
CA GLN A 346 -10.36 -0.47 -10.36
C GLN A 346 -10.01 1.02 -10.22
N ARG A 347 -8.88 1.39 -10.81
CA ARG A 347 -8.52 2.80 -11.01
C ARG A 347 -9.56 3.44 -11.93
N GLY A 348 -10.18 4.53 -11.48
CA GLY A 348 -11.08 5.34 -12.31
C GLY A 348 -10.32 6.16 -13.35
N SER A 349 -11.06 6.96 -14.11
CA SER A 349 -10.50 7.84 -15.14
C SER A 349 -9.50 8.84 -14.56
N ARG A 350 -8.50 9.22 -15.37
CA ARG A 350 -7.59 10.32 -15.02
C ARG A 350 -8.40 11.61 -14.98
N ILE A 351 -8.44 12.25 -13.81
CA ILE A 351 -9.13 13.52 -13.60
C ILE A 351 -8.29 14.65 -14.18
N TRP A 352 -7.02 14.71 -13.79
CA TRP A 352 -6.13 15.81 -14.18
C TRP A 352 -4.66 15.38 -14.11
N TRP A 353 -3.77 16.18 -14.69
CA TRP A 353 -2.32 16.03 -14.57
C TRP A 353 -1.63 17.39 -14.63
N SER A 354 -0.52 17.55 -13.93
CA SER A 354 0.28 18.77 -14.02
C SER A 354 1.01 18.80 -15.36
N LYS A 355 0.79 19.84 -16.14
CA LYS A 355 1.62 20.12 -17.32
C LYS A 355 2.79 21.00 -16.90
N ASN A 356 3.96 20.43 -16.72
CA ASN A 356 5.15 21.06 -17.26
C ASN A 356 5.35 20.49 -18.67
N HIS A 357 5.56 21.37 -19.65
CA HIS A 357 5.46 21.09 -21.09
C HIS A 357 6.13 19.75 -21.51
N PRO A 358 5.43 18.82 -22.18
CA PRO A 358 6.00 17.50 -22.56
C PRO A 358 7.15 17.57 -23.58
N TYR A 359 7.44 18.76 -24.13
CA TYR A 359 8.55 19.03 -25.07
C TYR A 359 9.77 19.69 -24.42
N LYS A 360 9.75 19.97 -23.11
CA LYS A 360 10.97 20.26 -22.36
C LYS A 360 11.37 18.96 -21.68
N HIS A 361 12.40 18.30 -22.21
CA HIS A 361 12.97 17.03 -21.72
C HIS A 361 13.55 17.09 -20.28
N THR A 362 13.16 18.07 -19.49
CA THR A 362 13.45 18.15 -18.07
C THR A 362 12.25 17.58 -17.32
N HIS A 363 12.29 16.29 -16.97
CA HIS A 363 11.38 15.74 -15.96
C HIS A 363 11.58 16.56 -14.68
N THR A 364 10.72 17.54 -14.44
CA THR A 364 10.77 18.26 -13.17
C THR A 364 10.25 17.32 -12.09
N LYS A 365 10.86 17.33 -10.90
CA LYS A 365 10.49 16.49 -9.74
C LYS A 365 9.02 16.63 -9.26
N ASN A 366 8.19 17.43 -9.94
CA ASN A 366 6.87 17.86 -9.48
C ASN A 366 5.72 17.41 -10.39
N ASP A 367 5.97 16.59 -11.41
CA ASP A 367 4.89 16.06 -12.27
C ASP A 367 3.96 15.13 -11.47
N PHE A 368 2.65 15.21 -11.72
CA PHE A 368 1.67 14.36 -11.07
C PHE A 368 0.36 14.21 -11.81
N THR A 369 -0.42 13.24 -11.36
CA THR A 369 -1.74 12.90 -11.88
C THR A 369 -2.74 12.73 -10.75
N LEU A 370 -3.98 13.12 -11.02
CA LEU A 370 -5.13 12.84 -10.17
C LEU A 370 -5.99 11.78 -10.84
N TRP A 371 -6.32 10.72 -10.12
CA TRP A 371 -7.12 9.59 -10.61
C TRP A 371 -8.38 9.46 -9.79
N GLY A 372 -9.51 9.27 -10.45
CA GLY A 372 -10.76 8.94 -9.74
C GLY A 372 -10.67 7.55 -9.12
N VAL A 373 -11.34 7.36 -8.00
CA VAL A 373 -11.63 6.02 -7.50
C VAL A 373 -12.79 5.45 -8.28
N GLY A 374 -12.62 4.27 -8.88
CA GLY A 374 -13.65 3.64 -9.72
C GLY A 374 -14.64 2.81 -8.89
N GLY A 375 -15.72 2.35 -9.54
CA GLY A 375 -16.57 1.27 -9.06
C GLY A 375 -16.34 -0.03 -9.85
N ARG A 376 -17.15 -1.04 -9.56
CA ARG A 376 -17.28 -2.31 -10.31
C ARG A 376 -18.77 -2.73 -10.35
N GLU A 377 -19.08 -3.83 -11.03
CA GLU A 377 -20.45 -4.35 -11.19
C GLU A 377 -21.23 -4.43 -9.86
N PHE A 378 -20.60 -4.90 -8.78
CA PHE A 378 -21.22 -5.06 -7.46
C PHE A 378 -20.85 -3.95 -6.46
N CYS A 379 -20.23 -2.87 -6.92
CA CYS A 379 -19.58 -1.92 -6.03
C CYS A 379 -19.57 -0.48 -6.56
N GLU A 380 -20.13 0.45 -5.79
CA GLU A 380 -20.24 1.88 -6.10
C GLU A 380 -18.97 2.65 -5.77
N SER A 381 -18.56 3.49 -6.71
CA SER A 381 -17.49 4.46 -6.51
C SER A 381 -17.82 5.43 -5.37
N PRO A 382 -16.87 5.74 -4.46
CA PRO A 382 -17.02 6.82 -3.49
C PRO A 382 -16.93 8.22 -4.14
N ASN A 383 -16.53 8.29 -5.41
CA ASN A 383 -16.30 9.50 -6.20
C ASN A 383 -15.34 10.47 -5.53
N THR A 384 -14.18 9.94 -5.17
CA THR A 384 -13.04 10.66 -4.61
C THR A 384 -11.86 10.57 -5.58
N PHE A 385 -10.72 11.15 -5.22
CA PHE A 385 -9.50 11.01 -6.01
C PHE A 385 -8.31 10.45 -5.22
N ILE A 386 -7.35 9.92 -5.97
CA ILE A 386 -6.02 9.52 -5.52
C ILE A 386 -4.99 10.33 -6.32
N ALA A 387 -4.08 11.02 -5.62
CA ALA A 387 -2.99 11.80 -6.21
C ALA A 387 -1.75 10.93 -6.39
N HIS A 388 -1.08 11.06 -7.53
CA HIS A 388 0.05 10.21 -7.88
C HIS A 388 1.22 11.04 -8.42
N PRO A 389 2.43 10.97 -7.83
CA PRO A 389 3.63 11.60 -8.37
C PRO A 389 4.10 10.93 -9.67
N GLY A 390 3.96 11.64 -10.79
CA GLY A 390 4.24 11.18 -12.15
C GLY A 390 2.97 10.96 -13.00
N PHE A 391 3.18 10.57 -14.25
CA PHE A 391 2.10 10.36 -15.23
C PHE A 391 1.52 8.95 -15.26
N VAL A 392 2.24 7.97 -14.70
CA VAL A 392 1.90 6.56 -14.79
C VAL A 392 1.69 6.02 -13.39
N THR A 393 0.44 5.64 -13.06
CA THR A 393 0.12 5.04 -11.76
C THR A 393 0.94 3.75 -11.53
N PRO A 394 1.78 3.68 -10.49
CA PRO A 394 2.54 2.52 -10.15
C PRO A 394 1.59 1.40 -9.72
N PRO A 395 2.00 0.15 -9.90
CA PRO A 395 1.15 -0.98 -9.52
C PRO A 395 0.80 -1.01 -8.04
N SER A 396 1.66 -0.45 -7.18
CA SER A 396 1.43 -0.33 -5.75
C SER A 396 0.39 0.72 -5.35
N GLU A 397 0.07 1.70 -6.21
CA GLU A 397 -1.05 2.62 -5.94
C GLU A 397 -2.38 2.08 -6.41
N ARG A 398 -2.36 1.06 -7.29
CA ARG A 398 -3.57 0.32 -7.64
C ARG A 398 -4.24 -0.32 -6.42
N LEU A 399 -3.50 -0.45 -5.31
CA LEU A 399 -3.96 -1.04 -4.06
C LEU A 399 -4.86 -0.09 -3.25
N LEU A 400 -4.96 1.19 -3.64
CA LEU A 400 -5.70 2.22 -2.92
C LEU A 400 -7.13 2.41 -3.45
N PHE A 401 -7.47 1.74 -4.55
CA PHE A 401 -8.78 1.86 -5.16
C PHE A 401 -9.72 0.84 -4.52
N HIS A 402 -10.57 1.34 -3.63
CA HIS A 402 -11.64 0.60 -2.99
C HIS A 402 -12.98 1.29 -3.23
N CYS A 403 -14.05 0.50 -3.23
CA CYS A 403 -15.40 0.98 -3.48
C CYS A 403 -16.35 0.40 -2.42
N LEU A 404 -17.58 0.90 -2.40
CA LEU A 404 -18.61 0.48 -1.45
C LEU A 404 -19.54 -0.55 -2.11
N PRO A 405 -19.86 -1.69 -1.47
CA PRO A 405 -20.85 -2.64 -1.97
C PRO A 405 -22.18 -1.97 -2.34
N ASN A 406 -22.83 -2.43 -3.41
CA ASN A 406 -24.09 -1.82 -3.89
C ASN A 406 -25.22 -1.93 -2.85
N GLN A 407 -25.35 -3.09 -2.20
CA GLN A 407 -26.33 -3.30 -1.12
C GLN A 407 -25.71 -2.94 0.24
N GLY A 408 -26.53 -2.41 1.15
CA GLY A 408 -26.10 -2.24 2.54
C GLY A 408 -25.75 -3.60 3.12
N ILE A 409 -24.52 -3.75 3.61
CA ILE A 409 -24.17 -4.93 4.39
C ILE A 409 -24.86 -4.75 5.74
N GLU A 410 -25.98 -5.44 5.96
CA GLU A 410 -26.41 -5.75 7.32
C GLU A 410 -25.32 -6.67 7.89
N ILE A 411 -24.50 -6.13 8.79
CA ILE A 411 -23.50 -6.89 9.55
C ILE A 411 -24.16 -7.33 10.85
#